data_AF-A0A2W6NQ75-F1
#
_entry.id   AF-A0A2W6NQ75-F1
#
_cell.length_a   1.000
_cell.length_b   1.000
_cell.length_c   1.000
_cell.angle_alpha   90.00
_cell.angle_beta   90.00
_cell.angle_gamma   90.00
#
_symmetry.space_group_name_H-M   'P 1'
#
loop_
_entity.id
_entity.type
_entity.pdbx_description
1 polymer ?
#
loop_
_entity_poly.entity_id
_entity_poly.type
_entity_poly.pdbx_seq_one_letter_code
_entity_poly.pdbx_strand_id
1 'polypeptide(L)'
;MKTMKNKFIIVVLDDWEGLYYKNELISEGHEIRSKELVGLMKQHKVSDVDYEYLNQEGENIVQACGSMFITYEEVKPYLEEGGYV
;
A
#
# COMPACT_ATOMS: atom_id res chain seq x y z
N MET A 1 -2.59 15.32 18.54
CA MET A 1 -1.86 14.44 17.61
C MET A 1 -2.75 13.24 17.32
N LYS A 2 -3.21 13.04 16.07
CA LYS A 2 -3.85 11.78 15.70
C LYS A 2 -2.77 10.70 15.77
N THR A 3 -2.90 9.77 16.72
CA THR A 3 -2.02 8.61 16.82
C THR A 3 -2.14 7.83 15.52
N MET A 4 -1.13 7.89 14.64
CA MET A 4 -1.13 7.05 13.44
C MET A 4 -1.16 5.60 13.92
N LYS A 5 -2.17 4.84 13.46
CA LYS A 5 -2.29 3.41 13.80
C LYS A 5 -1.00 2.69 13.39
N ASN A 6 -0.50 1.80 14.25
CA ASN A 6 0.64 0.95 13.94
C ASN A 6 0.19 -0.22 13.05
N LYS A 7 -0.12 0.11 11.79
CA LYS A 7 -0.64 -0.83 10.79
C LYS A 7 0.14 -0.68 9.49
N PHE A 8 0.22 -1.76 8.73
CA PHE A 8 0.62 -1.72 7.34
C PHE A 8 -0.62 -1.57 6.45
N ILE A 9 -0.41 -0.95 5.30
CA ILE A 9 -1.43 -0.85 4.25
C ILE A 9 -0.77 -1.30 2.95
N ILE A 10 -1.32 -2.33 2.32
CA ILE A 10 -0.90 -2.79 1.01
C ILE A 10 -1.92 -2.26 0.01
N VAL A 11 -1.45 -1.43 -0.92
CA VAL A 11 -2.24 -0.93 -2.03
C VAL A 11 -1.94 -1.83 -3.22
N VAL A 12 -2.97 -2.48 -3.74
CA VAL A 12 -2.90 -3.47 -4.81
C VAL A 12 -3.40 -2.83 -6.11
N LEU A 13 -2.68 -3.09 -7.20
CA LEU A 13 -3.12 -2.94 -8.58
C LEU A 13 -2.86 -4.26 -9.33
N ASP A 14 -3.24 -4.36 -10.61
CA ASP A 14 -3.30 -5.62 -11.37
C ASP A 14 -2.07 -6.53 -11.18
N ASP A 15 -0.87 -5.99 -11.40
CA ASP A 15 0.39 -6.72 -11.30
C ASP A 15 1.43 -6.03 -10.42
N TRP A 16 1.01 -5.14 -9.50
CA TRP A 16 1.92 -4.38 -8.64
C TRP A 16 1.30 -4.09 -7.27
N GLU A 17 2.15 -3.94 -6.27
CA GLU A 17 1.75 -3.65 -4.90
C GLU A 17 2.65 -2.57 -4.31
N GLY A 18 2.07 -1.68 -3.51
CA GLY A 18 2.79 -0.71 -2.69
C GLY A 18 2.49 -0.93 -1.21
N LEU A 19 3.53 -1.12 -0.40
CA LEU A 19 3.41 -1.26 1.05
C LEU A 19 3.72 0.05 1.74
N TYR A 20 2.74 0.52 2.50
CA TYR A 20 2.81 1.75 3.26
C TYR A 20 2.86 1.50 4.77
N TYR A 21 3.68 2.27 5.47
CA TYR A 21 3.75 2.31 6.93
C TYR A 21 3.91 3.74 7.41
N LYS A 22 3.08 4.18 8.37
CA LYS A 22 3.13 5.56 8.91
C LYS A 22 3.12 6.63 7.82
N ASN A 23 2.28 6.44 6.80
CA ASN A 23 2.11 7.31 5.64
C ASN A 23 3.27 7.33 4.62
N GLU A 24 4.29 6.49 4.77
CA GLU A 24 5.41 6.41 3.83
C GLU A 24 5.40 5.09 3.08
N LEU A 25 5.72 5.12 1.79
CA LEU A 25 6.00 3.93 0.98
C LEU A 25 7.32 3.30 1.47
N ILE A 26 7.27 2.03 1.87
CA ILE A 26 8.45 1.31 2.38
C ILE A 26 8.92 0.19 1.46
N SER A 27 8.05 -0.34 0.60
CA SER A 27 8.40 -1.33 -0.44
C SER A 27 7.36 -1.27 -1.56
N GLU A 28 7.76 -1.61 -2.77
CA GLU A 28 6.87 -1.76 -3.92
C GLU A 28 7.38 -2.84 -4.89
N GLY A 29 6.48 -3.43 -5.68
CA GLY A 29 6.84 -4.36 -6.74
C GLY A 29 5.71 -5.31 -7.14
N HIS A 30 6.01 -6.24 -8.04
CA HIS A 30 4.98 -7.08 -8.68
C HIS A 30 4.25 -8.09 -7.78
N GLU A 31 4.82 -8.40 -6.62
CA GLU A 31 4.21 -9.21 -5.56
C GLU A 31 5.06 -9.02 -4.30
N ILE A 32 4.51 -8.41 -3.25
CA ILE A 32 5.18 -8.32 -1.96
C ILE A 32 5.11 -9.70 -1.33
N ARG A 33 6.14 -10.50 -1.63
CA ARG A 33 6.23 -11.90 -1.22
C ARG A 33 5.94 -12.03 0.26
N SER A 34 5.10 -13.00 0.65
CA SER A 34 4.66 -13.16 2.04
C SER A 34 5.80 -13.27 3.05
N LYS A 35 6.97 -13.79 2.65
CA LYS A 35 8.18 -13.84 3.49
C LYS A 35 8.74 -12.45 3.81
N GLU A 36 8.73 -11.55 2.84
CA GLU A 36 9.18 -10.16 3.01
C GLU A 36 8.22 -9.40 3.92
N LEU A 37 6.91 -9.50 3.66
CA LEU A 37 5.88 -8.91 4.50
C LEU A 37 5.99 -9.37 5.96
N VAL A 38 6.14 -10.68 6.21
CA VAL A 38 6.32 -11.21 7.57
C VAL A 38 7.61 -10.69 8.23
N GLY A 39 8.68 -10.53 7.44
CA GLY A 39 9.93 -9.92 7.92
C GLY A 39 9.72 -8.48 8.40
N LEU A 40 9.06 -7.68 7.58
CA LEU A 40 8.71 -6.29 7.88
C LEU A 40 7.77 -6.19 9.08
N MET A 41 6.78 -7.07 9.20
CA MET A 41 5.85 -7.11 10.33
C MET A 41 6.59 -7.36 11.65
N LYS A 42 7.54 -8.29 11.66
CA LYS A 42 8.39 -8.56 12.82
C LYS A 42 9.31 -7.38 13.16
N GLN A 43 9.94 -6.80 12.15
CA GLN A 43 10.85 -5.65 12.31
C GLN A 43 10.13 -4.43 12.91
N HIS A 44 8.94 -4.12 12.41
CA HIS A 44 8.16 -2.94 12.80
C HIS A 44 7.18 -3.21 13.96
N LYS A 45 7.12 -4.46 14.46
CA LYS A 45 6.16 -4.90 15.49
C LYS A 45 4.71 -4.58 15.09
N VAL A 46 4.39 -4.82 13.83
CA VAL A 46 3.05 -4.62 13.25
C VAL A 46 2.37 -5.98 13.17
N SER A 47 1.13 -6.05 13.65
CA SER A 47 0.29 -7.26 13.59
C SER A 47 -0.97 -7.06 12.75
N ASP A 48 -1.14 -5.86 12.19
CA ASP A 48 -2.36 -5.42 11.50
C ASP A 48 -1.98 -4.95 10.08
N VAL A 49 -2.67 -5.47 9.07
CA VAL A 49 -2.41 -5.23 7.66
C VAL A 49 -3.75 -5.03 6.95
N ASP A 50 -3.93 -3.86 6.35
CA ASP A 50 -5.07 -3.58 5.48
C ASP A 50 -4.67 -3.76 4.01
N TYR A 51 -5.63 -4.20 3.20
CA TYR A 51 -5.49 -4.29 1.74
C TYR A 51 -6.49 -3.31 1.11
N GLU A 52 -6.00 -2.50 0.19
CA GLU A 52 -6.75 -1.47 -0.51
C GLU A 52 -6.49 -1.62 -2.00
N TYR A 53 -7.50 -1.35 -2.83
CA TYR A 53 -7.36 -1.46 -4.28
C TYR A 53 -7.31 -0.07 -4.89
N LEU A 54 -6.37 0.13 -5.81
CA LEU A 54 -6.25 1.35 -6.58
C LEU A 54 -7.27 1.33 -7.72
N ASN A 55 -8.01 2.41 -7.90
CA ASN A 55 -8.93 2.57 -9.01
C ASN A 55 -8.16 2.79 -10.32
N GLN A 56 -8.89 2.73 -11.45
CA GLN A 56 -8.30 2.86 -12.78
C GLN A 56 -7.52 4.16 -13.00
N GLU A 57 -7.94 5.27 -12.39
CA GLU A 57 -7.24 6.56 -12.52
C GLU A 57 -5.87 6.51 -11.83
N GLY A 58 -5.82 6.00 -10.59
CA GLY A 58 -4.56 5.81 -9.88
C GLY A 58 -3.65 4.82 -10.60
N GLU A 59 -4.19 3.74 -11.13
CA GLU A 59 -3.43 2.74 -11.88
C GLU A 59 -2.75 3.37 -13.11
N ASN A 60 -3.48 4.18 -13.88
CA ASN A 60 -2.92 4.88 -15.04
C ASN A 60 -1.76 5.81 -14.64
N ILE A 61 -1.84 6.46 -13.48
CA ILE A 61 -0.75 7.32 -12.97
C ILE A 61 0.48 6.47 -12.63
N VAL A 62 0.30 5.38 -11.89
CA VAL A 62 1.39 4.48 -11.49
C VAL A 62 2.06 3.87 -12.71
N GLN A 63 1.30 3.41 -13.71
CA GLN A 63 1.83 2.87 -14.95
C GLN A 63 2.60 3.91 -15.78
N ALA A 64 2.12 5.16 -15.82
CA ALA A 64 2.81 6.25 -16.54
C ALA A 64 4.12 6.68 -15.85
N CYS A 65 4.15 6.66 -14.52
CA CYS A 65 5.32 7.01 -13.73
C CYS A 65 6.32 5.86 -13.57
N GLY A 66 5.85 4.61 -13.65
CA GLY A 66 6.64 3.41 -13.36
C GLY A 66 6.95 3.23 -11.86
N SER A 67 6.13 3.82 -10.98
CA SER A 67 6.32 3.77 -9.52
C SER A 67 5.03 4.12 -8.77
N MET A 68 4.88 3.58 -7.56
CA MET A 68 3.81 3.92 -6.62
C MET A 68 3.94 5.36 -6.07
N PHE A 69 2.83 5.86 -5.53
CA PHE A 69 2.80 7.14 -4.81
C PHE A 69 3.71 7.08 -3.57
N ILE A 70 4.41 8.18 -3.28
CA ILE A 70 5.40 8.23 -2.19
C ILE A 70 4.71 8.13 -0.81
N THR A 71 3.50 8.69 -0.69
CA THR A 71 2.74 8.71 0.56
C THR A 71 1.35 8.12 0.41
N TYR A 72 0.82 7.55 1.50
CA TYR A 72 -0.54 7.00 1.48
C TYR A 72 -1.61 8.08 1.34
N GLU A 73 -1.38 9.31 1.85
CA GLU A 73 -2.29 10.44 1.60
C GLU A 73 -2.45 10.75 0.10
N GLU A 74 -1.41 10.58 -0.71
CA GLU A 74 -1.48 10.75 -2.18
C GLU A 74 -2.27 9.63 -2.85
N VAL A 75 -2.29 8.43 -2.27
CA VAL A 75 -3.06 7.28 -2.77
C VAL A 75 -4.56 7.46 -2.55
N LYS A 76 -4.96 7.98 -1.38
CA LYS A 76 -6.37 8.00 -0.93
C LYS A 76 -7.40 8.49 -1.94
N PRO A 77 -7.15 9.54 -2.75
CA PRO A 77 -8.10 10.00 -3.76
C PRO A 77 -8.41 8.96 -4.85
N TYR A 78 -7.53 7.97 -5.00
CA TYR A 78 -7.57 6.97 -6.06
C TYR A 78 -7.87 5.57 -5.55
N LEU A 79 -8.37 5.42 -4.32
CA LEU A 79 -8.82 4.11 -3.84
C LEU A 79 -10.19 3.76 -4.43
N GLU A 80 -10.43 2.48 -4.69
CA GLU A 80 -11.75 2.00 -5.10
C GLU A 80 -12.78 2.20 -3.98
N GLU A 81 -13.93 2.79 -4.30
CA GLU A 81 -15.03 2.89 -3.35
C GLU A 81 -15.70 1.52 -3.16
N GLY A 82 -15.53 0.92 -1.97
CA GLY A 82 -16.30 -0.27 -1.55
C GLY A 82 -15.66 -1.64 -1.82
N GLY A 83 -14.35 -1.71 -2.06
CA GLY A 83 -13.61 -2.96 -2.31
C GLY A 83 -13.46 -3.86 -1.08
N TYR A 84 -14.51 -4.58 -0.72
CA TYR A 84 -14.42 -5.83 0.05
C TYR A 84 -14.53 -7.00 -0.93
N VAL A 85 -13.51 -7.86 -0.99
CA VAL A 85 -13.68 -9.26 -1.39
C VAL A 85 -13.45 -10.13 -0.16
#